data_AF-A0A2J7ZU10-F1
#
_entry.id   AF-A0A2J7ZU10-F1
#
_cell.length_a   1.000
_cell.length_b   1.000
_cell.length_c   1.000
_cell.angle_alpha   90.00
_cell.angle_beta   90.00
_cell.angle_gamma   90.00
#
_symmetry.space_group_name_H-M   'P 1'
#
loop_
_entity.id
_entity.type
_entity.pdbx_description
1 polymer ?
#
loop_
_entity_poly.entity_id
_entity_poly.type
_entity_poly.pdbx_seq_one_letter_code
_entity_poly.pdbx_strand_id
1 'polypeptide(L)'
;MERTSDRATAAGAAQPRQPWPMLHARTQQLVFGTAVGLTESLTDALIAVVEAPFAVSFRADASPAATAAVVERLLPARAAAVALAARVCDALRMHAEQLPLGGARGAAAAAQPTEMVEAGQGLLRLALYRMRGAPQPELEACLPGLMALFGDFSGLLATPAGLAWAGVEAVANSASVLASCVRSASAQLGELAIGGVPEVLSNQAPRFGLALFVVQLGCGEHGLVSLLPELQACMRLADAGGDGGGRAAGRGGAGISEDAAGGTGAGESAAEGGHVPGAADVCMVAQAMAACGAAALPVLAPLLEQAAEWSRREAAQAAEAAARRSAARRVRGGSGGSSGPGGFGYRDLFPVMAMRSVAAADAVLSAARHLPADALLAAAPQRALAALGQLLHQLQQEQRPEQQQGDAAFSHEIASLSITLSVLLLSTDERLVERCVPGWLWVKEGPGTAGPVDLEKIDLAALAAVCGPSYAPQQGPILTITVSGAAAARFRSWRWEDHRQHRAEVVALARVRAQELRLLEGRAWQVAAGAGGGRALWPPGLLRMCANPGCGSYGSGGEGEPKLLRCSLCVGVRYCDAACQKQHWPQHKGECRPWAAAAAAAAAGEEGDG
;
A
#
# COMPACT_ATOMS: atom_id res chain seq x y z
N MET A 1 66.50 -23.23 -38.61
CA MET A 1 66.44 -24.44 -39.45
C MET A 1 65.53 -25.42 -38.75
N GLU A 2 64.21 -25.25 -38.92
CA GLU A 2 63.40 -25.92 -39.96
C GLU A 2 63.32 -27.43 -39.78
N ARG A 3 62.16 -27.91 -39.32
CA ARG A 3 61.33 -28.92 -40.01
C ARG A 3 60.00 -29.15 -39.26
N THR A 4 58.96 -28.57 -39.85
CA THR A 4 57.62 -29.13 -40.14
C THR A 4 57.19 -30.45 -39.49
N SER A 5 55.99 -30.46 -38.89
CA SER A 5 54.97 -31.45 -39.25
C SER A 5 53.56 -30.92 -38.95
N ASP A 6 52.78 -30.81 -40.02
CA ASP A 6 51.35 -30.57 -40.05
C ASP A 6 50.54 -31.60 -39.27
N ARG A 7 49.47 -31.14 -38.61
CA ARG A 7 48.19 -31.87 -38.54
C ARG A 7 47.05 -30.93 -38.14
N ALA A 8 46.41 -30.36 -39.16
CA ALA A 8 45.01 -29.96 -39.07
C ALA A 8 44.15 -31.19 -39.39
N THR A 9 43.16 -31.51 -38.56
CA THR A 9 41.96 -32.25 -38.97
C THR A 9 40.84 -32.08 -37.94
N ALA A 10 39.79 -31.36 -38.39
CA ALA A 10 38.38 -31.53 -38.08
C ALA A 10 37.93 -31.60 -36.60
N ALA A 11 37.70 -30.45 -35.98
CA ALA A 11 36.74 -30.33 -34.89
C ALA A 11 35.34 -30.08 -35.50
N GLY A 12 34.51 -31.13 -35.53
CA GLY A 12 33.10 -31.01 -35.90
C GLY A 12 32.37 -30.11 -34.90
N ALA A 13 31.70 -29.08 -35.41
CA ALA A 13 30.79 -28.26 -34.61
C ALA A 13 29.63 -29.15 -34.12
N ALA A 14 29.69 -29.56 -32.85
CA ALA A 14 28.57 -30.21 -32.19
C ALA A 14 27.41 -29.22 -32.16
N GLN A 15 26.32 -29.58 -32.84
CA GLN A 15 25.05 -28.87 -32.78
C GLN A 15 24.61 -28.81 -31.31
N PRO A 16 24.25 -27.64 -30.75
CA PRO A 16 23.84 -27.54 -29.36
C PRO A 16 22.63 -28.45 -29.14
N ARG A 17 22.80 -29.46 -28.27
CA ARG A 17 21.69 -30.33 -27.84
C ARG A 17 20.61 -29.43 -27.24
N GLN A 18 19.41 -29.47 -27.84
CA GLN A 18 18.27 -28.74 -27.29
C GLN A 18 17.92 -29.32 -25.92
N PRO A 19 17.84 -28.50 -24.86
CA PRO A 19 17.39 -28.97 -23.57
C PRO A 19 15.85 -29.11 -23.60
N TRP A 20 15.36 -30.27 -23.13
CA TRP A 20 13.95 -30.62 -22.85
C TRP A 20 13.07 -31.15 -24.00
N PRO A 21 13.36 -32.35 -24.54
CA PRO A 21 12.45 -33.08 -25.43
C PRO A 21 11.05 -33.31 -24.82
N MET A 22 10.95 -33.37 -23.49
CA MET A 22 9.72 -33.65 -22.74
C MET A 22 8.70 -32.50 -22.70
N LEU A 23 9.11 -31.28 -23.05
CA LEU A 23 8.20 -30.13 -23.15
C LEU A 23 7.72 -29.90 -24.58
N HIS A 24 8.18 -30.71 -25.53
CA HIS A 24 7.74 -30.64 -26.91
C HIS A 24 6.32 -31.23 -27.01
N ALA A 25 5.38 -30.48 -27.59
CA ALA A 25 3.96 -30.88 -27.70
C ALA A 25 3.78 -32.30 -28.28
N ARG A 26 4.65 -32.70 -29.20
CA ARG A 26 4.65 -34.04 -29.83
C ARG A 26 5.14 -35.16 -28.91
N THR A 27 6.14 -34.90 -28.06
CA THR A 27 6.65 -35.86 -27.07
C THR A 27 5.67 -36.01 -25.91
N GLN A 28 5.02 -34.91 -25.51
CA GLN A 28 3.95 -34.91 -24.49
C GLN A 28 2.75 -35.74 -24.95
N GLN A 29 2.35 -35.64 -26.22
CA GLN A 29 1.31 -36.49 -26.80
C GLN A 29 1.72 -37.97 -26.93
N LEU A 30 2.97 -38.26 -27.29
CA LEU A 30 3.47 -39.63 -27.51
C LEU A 30 3.67 -40.44 -26.22
N VAL A 31 4.04 -39.80 -25.12
CA VAL A 31 4.40 -40.50 -23.87
C VAL A 31 3.20 -40.64 -22.92
N PHE A 32 2.22 -39.73 -22.95
CA PHE A 32 1.25 -39.60 -21.85
C PHE A 32 -0.26 -39.69 -22.21
N GLY A 33 -0.64 -39.79 -23.49
CA GLY A 33 -2.05 -40.01 -23.89
C GLY A 33 -3.01 -38.83 -23.59
N THR A 34 -4.30 -38.97 -23.92
CA THR A 34 -5.24 -37.83 -24.08
C THR A 34 -6.19 -37.52 -22.91
N ALA A 35 -6.22 -38.25 -21.79
CA ALA A 35 -7.24 -37.98 -20.78
C ALA A 35 -6.82 -38.31 -19.33
N VAL A 36 -6.86 -37.27 -18.48
CA VAL A 36 -7.02 -37.28 -17.01
C VAL A 36 -5.79 -37.61 -16.12
N GLY A 37 -4.69 -38.18 -16.62
CA GLY A 37 -3.45 -38.35 -15.83
C GLY A 37 -2.47 -37.15 -15.85
N LEU A 38 -2.82 -36.08 -16.57
CA LEU A 38 -1.86 -35.07 -17.03
C LEU A 38 -1.78 -33.84 -16.10
N THR A 39 -2.68 -33.67 -15.14
CA THR A 39 -2.71 -32.49 -14.27
C THR A 39 -2.00 -32.69 -12.94
N GLU A 40 -2.15 -33.83 -12.27
CA GLU A 40 -1.50 -34.09 -10.96
C GLU A 40 0.02 -34.23 -11.10
N SER A 41 0.51 -35.17 -11.90
CA SER A 41 1.96 -35.36 -12.11
C SER A 41 2.65 -34.16 -12.75
N LEU A 42 1.90 -33.34 -13.50
CA LEU A 42 2.42 -32.11 -14.09
C LEU A 42 2.41 -30.96 -13.07
N THR A 43 1.43 -30.91 -12.18
CA THR A 43 1.42 -30.01 -11.01
C THR A 43 2.58 -30.34 -10.07
N ASP A 44 2.79 -31.62 -9.73
CA ASP A 44 3.92 -32.07 -8.89
C ASP A 44 5.27 -31.74 -9.54
N ALA A 45 5.40 -31.99 -10.85
CA ALA A 45 6.61 -31.66 -11.58
C ALA A 45 6.83 -30.14 -11.65
N LEU A 46 5.77 -29.34 -11.81
CA LEU A 46 5.84 -27.89 -11.78
C LEU A 46 6.23 -27.37 -10.41
N ILE A 47 5.62 -27.88 -9.33
CA ILE A 47 5.98 -27.55 -7.94
C ILE A 47 7.44 -27.87 -7.71
N ALA A 48 7.90 -29.08 -8.05
CA ALA A 48 9.30 -29.48 -7.88
C ALA A 48 10.27 -28.58 -8.67
N VAL A 49 9.92 -28.16 -9.89
CA VAL A 49 10.74 -27.25 -10.71
C VAL A 49 10.75 -25.83 -10.15
N VAL A 50 9.62 -25.35 -9.63
CA VAL A 50 9.46 -24.02 -9.03
C VAL A 50 10.17 -23.96 -7.68
N GLU A 51 10.12 -25.03 -6.89
CA GLU A 51 10.76 -25.13 -5.58
C GLU A 51 12.26 -25.38 -5.66
N ALA A 52 12.77 -26.04 -6.70
CA ALA A 52 14.18 -26.40 -6.82
C ALA A 52 15.15 -25.20 -6.63
N PRO A 53 14.92 -24.01 -7.22
CA PRO A 53 15.74 -22.82 -6.94
C PRO A 53 15.70 -22.37 -5.47
N PHE A 54 14.52 -22.45 -4.83
CA PHE A 54 14.37 -22.07 -3.42
C PHE A 54 15.01 -23.11 -2.50
N ALA A 55 14.83 -24.40 -2.77
CA ALA A 55 15.48 -25.49 -2.05
C ALA A 55 17.01 -25.42 -2.16
N VAL A 56 17.54 -24.99 -3.31
CA VAL A 56 18.98 -24.67 -3.47
C VAL A 56 19.36 -23.46 -2.62
N SER A 57 18.55 -22.39 -2.62
CA SER A 57 18.81 -21.18 -1.82
C SER A 57 18.69 -21.37 -0.30
N PHE A 58 17.90 -22.35 0.16
CA PHE A 58 17.69 -22.66 1.58
C PHE A 58 18.71 -23.67 2.13
N ARG A 59 19.46 -24.36 1.27
CA ARG A 59 20.65 -25.11 1.71
C ARG A 59 21.75 -24.10 2.03
N ALA A 60 22.18 -24.09 3.29
CA ALA A 60 22.95 -23.02 3.95
C ALA A 60 24.26 -22.56 3.26
N ASP A 61 24.71 -23.23 2.19
CA ASP A 61 25.99 -22.97 1.53
C ASP A 61 25.88 -22.53 0.05
N ALA A 62 24.67 -22.42 -0.51
CA ALA A 62 24.50 -21.99 -1.90
C ALA A 62 24.62 -20.46 -2.04
N SER A 63 25.60 -19.99 -2.81
CA SER A 63 25.74 -18.56 -3.09
C SER A 63 24.56 -18.05 -3.94
N PRO A 64 24.15 -16.77 -3.82
CA PRO A 64 23.14 -16.17 -4.69
C PRO A 64 23.45 -16.34 -6.19
N ALA A 65 24.74 -16.41 -6.55
CA ALA A 65 25.20 -16.67 -7.91
C ALA A 65 24.89 -18.10 -8.38
N ALA A 66 24.98 -19.11 -7.48
CA ALA A 66 24.64 -20.49 -7.80
C ALA A 66 23.12 -20.66 -8.01
N THR A 67 22.30 -20.04 -7.15
CA THR A 67 20.84 -20.00 -7.33
C THR A 67 20.47 -19.29 -8.64
N ALA A 68 21.07 -18.14 -8.92
CA ALA A 68 20.87 -17.44 -10.19
C ALA A 68 21.22 -18.34 -11.38
N ALA A 69 22.39 -18.99 -11.39
CA ALA A 69 22.83 -19.85 -12.49
C ALA A 69 21.89 -21.06 -12.72
N VAL A 70 21.30 -21.64 -11.67
CA VAL A 70 20.28 -22.68 -11.79
C VAL A 70 19.01 -22.10 -12.46
N VAL A 71 18.55 -20.95 -11.99
CA VAL A 71 17.38 -20.26 -12.56
C VAL A 71 17.62 -19.87 -14.02
N GLU A 72 18.81 -19.38 -14.39
CA GLU A 72 19.15 -19.02 -15.77
C GLU A 72 19.18 -20.23 -16.71
N ARG A 73 19.64 -21.39 -16.23
CA ARG A 73 19.64 -22.64 -17.00
C ARG A 73 18.24 -23.21 -17.22
N LEU A 74 17.35 -23.03 -16.25
CA LEU A 74 15.95 -23.45 -16.37
C LEU A 74 15.17 -22.53 -17.32
N LEU A 75 15.49 -21.24 -17.34
CA LEU A 75 14.71 -20.19 -18.00
C LEU A 75 15.62 -19.17 -18.71
N PRO A 76 16.12 -19.50 -19.93
CA PRO A 76 17.20 -18.76 -20.57
C PRO A 76 16.81 -17.35 -21.04
N ALA A 77 15.54 -17.13 -21.43
CA ALA A 77 15.04 -15.81 -21.80
C ALA A 77 14.01 -15.31 -20.79
N ARG A 78 14.26 -14.14 -20.17
CA ARG A 78 13.40 -13.57 -19.11
C ARG A 78 11.94 -13.39 -19.56
N ALA A 79 11.72 -12.79 -20.74
CA ALA A 79 10.38 -12.58 -21.26
C ALA A 79 9.64 -13.89 -21.55
N ALA A 80 10.33 -14.89 -22.12
CA ALA A 80 9.76 -16.20 -22.37
C ALA A 80 9.42 -16.94 -21.06
N ALA A 81 10.26 -16.77 -20.03
CA ALA A 81 10.07 -17.34 -18.71
C ALA A 81 8.82 -16.77 -18.01
N VAL A 82 8.68 -15.45 -18.02
CA VAL A 82 7.50 -14.77 -17.47
C VAL A 82 6.25 -15.16 -18.25
N ALA A 83 6.31 -15.20 -19.59
CA ALA A 83 5.18 -15.61 -20.41
C ALA A 83 4.79 -17.09 -20.18
N LEU A 84 5.76 -17.97 -19.92
CA LEU A 84 5.48 -19.36 -19.54
C LEU A 84 4.83 -19.43 -18.15
N ALA A 85 5.37 -18.70 -17.17
CA ALA A 85 4.78 -18.63 -15.84
C ALA A 85 3.33 -18.13 -15.88
N ALA A 86 3.04 -17.11 -16.69
CA ALA A 86 1.68 -16.61 -16.90
C ALA A 86 0.74 -17.71 -17.41
N ARG A 87 1.11 -18.40 -18.50
CA ARG A 87 0.30 -19.51 -19.06
C ARG A 87 0.07 -20.65 -18.08
N VAL A 88 1.07 -20.98 -17.26
CA VAL A 88 0.91 -22.01 -16.23
C VAL A 88 -0.05 -21.53 -15.15
N CYS A 89 0.04 -20.26 -14.73
CA CYS A 89 -0.86 -19.68 -13.75
C CYS A 89 -2.30 -19.61 -14.26
N ASP A 90 -2.50 -19.28 -15.54
CA ASP A 90 -3.80 -19.36 -16.21
C ASP A 90 -4.38 -20.79 -16.20
N ALA A 91 -3.54 -21.79 -16.53
CA ALA A 91 -3.96 -23.19 -16.49
C ALA A 91 -4.34 -23.64 -15.06
N LEU A 92 -3.58 -23.23 -14.04
CA LEU A 92 -3.90 -23.49 -12.64
C LEU A 92 -5.24 -22.82 -12.26
N ARG A 93 -5.45 -21.56 -12.63
CA ARG A 93 -6.71 -20.84 -12.42
C ARG A 93 -7.89 -21.57 -13.05
N MET A 94 -7.79 -21.89 -14.34
CA MET A 94 -8.84 -22.61 -15.07
C MET A 94 -9.15 -23.97 -14.45
N HIS A 95 -8.14 -24.69 -13.95
CA HIS A 95 -8.37 -25.95 -13.25
C HIS A 95 -9.06 -25.75 -11.90
N ALA A 96 -8.66 -24.73 -11.14
CA ALA A 96 -9.28 -24.41 -9.85
C ALA A 96 -10.75 -23.98 -10.00
N GLU A 97 -11.10 -23.28 -11.09
CA GLU A 97 -12.47 -22.90 -11.44
C GLU A 97 -13.35 -24.12 -11.81
N GLN A 98 -12.75 -25.20 -12.31
CA GLN A 98 -13.46 -26.44 -12.67
C GLN A 98 -13.71 -27.37 -11.47
N LEU A 99 -13.06 -27.13 -10.33
CA LEU A 99 -13.27 -27.93 -9.14
C LEU A 99 -14.69 -27.70 -8.61
N PRO A 100 -15.49 -28.76 -8.36
CA PRO A 100 -16.88 -28.63 -7.96
C PRO A 100 -16.97 -27.94 -6.59
N LEU A 101 -17.71 -26.83 -6.56
CA LEU A 101 -18.01 -25.98 -5.39
C LEU A 101 -18.65 -26.70 -4.19
N GLY A 102 -18.96 -28.00 -4.29
CA GLY A 102 -19.73 -28.75 -3.29
C GLY A 102 -19.20 -30.14 -2.92
N GLY A 103 -17.95 -30.49 -3.25
CA GLY A 103 -17.46 -31.87 -3.18
C GLY A 103 -16.37 -32.22 -2.15
N ALA A 104 -16.03 -31.36 -1.18
CA ALA A 104 -14.93 -31.63 -0.25
C ALA A 104 -15.42 -32.14 1.11
N ARG A 105 -15.63 -33.47 1.24
CA ARG A 105 -15.69 -34.14 2.55
C ARG A 105 -14.62 -35.22 2.73
N GLY A 106 -13.62 -35.29 1.86
CA GLY A 106 -12.44 -36.13 2.04
C GLY A 106 -11.17 -35.30 2.20
N ALA A 107 -10.37 -35.55 3.24
CA ALA A 107 -9.12 -34.86 3.52
C ALA A 107 -8.09 -34.95 2.36
N ALA A 108 -8.19 -35.96 1.49
CA ALA A 108 -7.34 -36.11 0.31
C ALA A 108 -7.70 -35.16 -0.85
N ALA A 109 -8.94 -34.63 -0.91
CA ALA A 109 -9.36 -33.68 -1.95
C ALA A 109 -9.05 -32.22 -1.59
N ALA A 110 -8.71 -31.93 -0.32
CA ALA A 110 -8.39 -30.59 0.15
C ALA A 110 -6.91 -30.20 -0.02
N ALA A 111 -6.02 -31.16 -0.35
CA ALA A 111 -4.60 -30.89 -0.58
C ALA A 111 -4.37 -30.18 -1.92
N GLN A 112 -5.08 -30.59 -2.98
CA GLN A 112 -4.88 -30.07 -4.34
C GLN A 112 -5.07 -28.56 -4.51
N PRO A 113 -6.10 -27.90 -3.93
CA PRO A 113 -6.32 -26.49 -4.20
C PRO A 113 -5.27 -25.58 -3.52
N THR A 114 -4.77 -25.99 -2.35
CA THR A 114 -3.67 -25.31 -1.64
C THR A 114 -2.37 -25.41 -2.44
N GLU A 115 -2.03 -26.62 -2.90
CA GLU A 115 -0.83 -26.87 -3.70
C GLU A 115 -0.83 -26.06 -5.01
N MET A 116 -1.99 -25.88 -5.64
CA MET A 116 -2.13 -25.05 -6.83
C MET A 116 -1.86 -23.57 -6.56
N VAL A 117 -2.34 -23.04 -5.44
CA VAL A 117 -2.11 -21.64 -5.06
C VAL A 117 -0.64 -21.43 -4.68
N GLU A 118 -0.03 -22.37 -3.97
CA GLU A 118 1.39 -22.36 -3.65
C GLU A 118 2.26 -22.45 -4.90
N ALA A 119 1.89 -23.29 -5.88
CA ALA A 119 2.54 -23.35 -7.19
C ALA A 119 2.46 -22.01 -7.93
N GLY A 120 1.27 -21.39 -7.95
CA GLY A 120 1.07 -20.05 -8.52
C GLY A 120 1.94 -18.98 -7.84
N GLN A 121 2.02 -19.00 -6.51
CA GLN A 121 2.86 -18.07 -5.74
C GLN A 121 4.35 -18.31 -6.00
N GLY A 122 4.77 -19.56 -6.11
CA GLY A 122 6.14 -19.93 -6.44
C GLY A 122 6.54 -19.46 -7.84
N LEU A 123 5.66 -19.60 -8.84
CA LEU A 123 5.86 -19.07 -10.20
C LEU A 123 6.02 -17.55 -10.19
N LEU A 124 5.19 -16.85 -9.41
CA LEU A 124 5.28 -15.40 -9.23
C LEU A 124 6.62 -14.99 -8.63
N ARG A 125 7.06 -15.66 -7.56
CA ARG A 125 8.36 -15.40 -6.93
C ARG A 125 9.52 -15.69 -7.88
N LEU A 126 9.46 -16.80 -8.63
CA LEU A 126 10.50 -17.17 -9.60
C LEU A 126 10.61 -16.12 -10.72
N ALA A 127 9.48 -15.66 -11.25
CA ALA A 127 9.42 -14.59 -12.24
C ALA A 127 10.04 -13.29 -11.69
N LEU A 128 9.61 -12.83 -10.51
CA LEU A 128 10.15 -11.62 -9.88
C LEU A 128 11.65 -11.74 -9.55
N TYR A 129 12.09 -12.90 -9.08
CA TYR A 129 13.50 -13.16 -8.79
C TYR A 129 14.36 -13.08 -10.06
N ARG A 130 13.88 -13.65 -11.17
CA ARG A 130 14.59 -13.58 -12.46
C ARG A 130 14.75 -12.15 -12.97
N MET A 131 13.79 -11.28 -12.63
CA MET A 131 13.76 -9.88 -13.04
C MET A 131 14.69 -8.99 -12.20
N ARG A 132 15.17 -9.48 -11.05
CA ARG A 132 16.07 -8.71 -10.19
C ARG A 132 17.36 -8.37 -10.93
N GLY A 133 17.67 -7.07 -11.02
CA GLY A 133 18.85 -6.57 -11.72
C GLY A 133 18.78 -6.68 -13.25
N ALA A 134 17.61 -6.96 -13.82
CA ALA A 134 17.44 -6.90 -15.27
C ALA A 134 17.56 -5.45 -15.78
N PRO A 135 18.21 -5.22 -16.94
CA PRO A 135 18.23 -3.90 -17.53
C PRO A 135 16.81 -3.48 -17.94
N GLN A 136 16.53 -2.18 -17.89
CA GLN A 136 15.22 -1.60 -18.21
C GLN A 136 14.54 -2.14 -19.50
N PRO A 137 15.22 -2.27 -20.65
CA PRO A 137 14.58 -2.81 -21.86
C PRO A 137 14.14 -4.28 -21.72
N GLU A 138 14.85 -5.08 -20.92
CA GLU A 138 14.41 -6.44 -20.62
C GLU A 138 13.24 -6.45 -19.64
N LEU A 139 13.20 -5.50 -18.69
CA LEU A 139 12.05 -5.31 -17.80
C LEU A 139 10.78 -5.01 -18.59
N GLU A 140 10.89 -4.09 -19.55
CA GLU A 140 9.82 -3.68 -20.46
C GLU A 140 9.35 -4.85 -21.35
N ALA A 141 10.28 -5.62 -21.91
CA ALA A 141 9.94 -6.79 -22.72
C ALA A 141 9.16 -7.87 -21.94
N CYS A 142 9.31 -7.92 -20.61
CA CYS A 142 8.58 -8.85 -19.76
C CYS A 142 7.26 -8.30 -19.22
N LEU A 143 7.03 -6.99 -19.32
CA LEU A 143 5.88 -6.32 -18.68
C LEU A 143 4.53 -6.92 -19.09
N PRO A 144 4.25 -7.22 -20.39
CA PRO A 144 3.00 -7.87 -20.77
C PRO A 144 2.82 -9.25 -20.12
N GLY A 145 3.90 -10.03 -20.03
CA GLY A 145 3.89 -11.33 -19.38
C GLY A 145 3.68 -11.22 -17.87
N LEU A 146 4.28 -10.21 -17.22
CA LEU A 146 4.09 -9.97 -15.79
C LEU A 146 2.64 -9.58 -15.51
N MET A 147 2.05 -8.72 -16.32
CA MET A 147 0.64 -8.34 -16.20
C MET A 147 -0.28 -9.56 -16.34
N ALA A 148 -0.05 -10.42 -17.32
CA ALA A 148 -0.79 -11.67 -17.46
C ALA A 148 -0.61 -12.57 -16.22
N LEU A 149 0.63 -12.81 -15.80
CA LEU A 149 0.93 -13.62 -14.62
C LEU A 149 0.26 -13.11 -13.34
N PHE A 150 0.31 -11.81 -13.06
CA PHE A 150 -0.35 -11.21 -11.90
C PHE A 150 -1.88 -11.25 -12.02
N GLY A 151 -2.43 -11.08 -13.23
CA GLY A 151 -3.86 -11.21 -13.51
C GLY A 151 -4.36 -12.62 -13.26
N ASP A 152 -3.70 -13.61 -13.83
CA ASP A 152 -4.05 -15.02 -13.71
C ASP A 152 -3.87 -15.51 -12.26
N PHE A 153 -2.80 -15.08 -11.57
CA PHE A 153 -2.60 -15.39 -10.16
C PHE A 153 -3.66 -14.74 -9.26
N SER A 154 -4.04 -13.48 -9.53
CA SER A 154 -5.14 -12.82 -8.81
C SER A 154 -6.46 -13.56 -9.03
N GLY A 155 -6.73 -14.04 -10.25
CA GLY A 155 -7.89 -14.87 -10.57
C GLY A 155 -7.85 -16.22 -9.83
N LEU A 156 -6.69 -16.87 -9.77
CA LEU A 156 -6.49 -18.09 -8.98
C LEU A 156 -6.78 -17.86 -7.49
N LEU A 157 -6.27 -16.76 -6.92
CA LEU A 157 -6.55 -16.37 -5.53
C LEU A 157 -8.03 -16.04 -5.28
N ALA A 158 -8.74 -15.55 -6.30
CA ALA A 158 -10.17 -15.22 -6.20
C ALA A 158 -11.09 -16.46 -6.31
N THR A 159 -10.56 -17.63 -6.68
CA THR A 159 -11.32 -18.88 -6.61
C THR A 159 -11.67 -19.20 -5.15
N PRO A 160 -12.72 -20.00 -4.88
CA PRO A 160 -13.05 -20.43 -3.51
C PRO A 160 -11.86 -21.10 -2.79
N ALA A 161 -11.07 -21.87 -3.53
CA ALA A 161 -9.84 -22.48 -3.06
C ALA A 161 -8.78 -21.43 -2.67
N GLY A 162 -8.55 -20.47 -3.56
CA GLY A 162 -7.65 -19.34 -3.32
C GLY A 162 -8.07 -18.53 -2.10
N LEU A 163 -9.35 -18.21 -1.97
CA LEU A 163 -9.88 -17.47 -0.83
C LEU A 163 -9.78 -18.26 0.49
N ALA A 164 -9.98 -19.58 0.44
CA ALA A 164 -9.84 -20.43 1.62
C ALA A 164 -8.39 -20.52 2.11
N TRP A 165 -7.40 -20.50 1.20
CA TRP A 165 -5.98 -20.53 1.56
C TRP A 165 -5.41 -19.16 1.93
N ALA A 166 -5.66 -18.16 1.08
CA ALA A 166 -4.97 -16.87 1.11
C ALA A 166 -5.72 -15.78 1.91
N GLY A 167 -7.03 -15.95 2.08
CA GLY A 167 -7.93 -14.90 2.52
C GLY A 167 -8.09 -13.77 1.50
N VAL A 168 -9.00 -12.85 1.80
CA VAL A 168 -9.33 -11.70 0.93
C VAL A 168 -8.14 -10.72 0.80
N GLU A 169 -7.29 -10.64 1.82
CA GLU A 169 -6.14 -9.72 1.84
C GLU A 169 -5.07 -10.09 0.81
N ALA A 170 -4.82 -11.38 0.57
CA ALA A 170 -3.86 -11.82 -0.45
C ALA A 170 -4.33 -11.49 -1.87
N VAL A 171 -5.64 -11.59 -2.15
CA VAL A 171 -6.24 -11.16 -3.42
C VAL A 171 -6.01 -9.66 -3.62
N ALA A 172 -6.28 -8.85 -2.58
CA ALA A 172 -6.08 -7.40 -2.63
C ALA A 172 -4.61 -7.02 -2.86
N ASN A 173 -3.68 -7.72 -2.21
CA ASN A 173 -2.24 -7.51 -2.39
C ASN A 173 -1.78 -7.84 -3.81
N SER A 174 -2.22 -8.98 -4.37
CA SER A 174 -1.89 -9.36 -5.74
C SER A 174 -2.46 -8.37 -6.77
N ALA A 175 -3.71 -7.96 -6.59
CA ALA A 175 -4.37 -6.96 -7.42
C ALA A 175 -3.68 -5.59 -7.36
N SER A 176 -3.15 -5.18 -6.20
CA SER A 176 -2.38 -3.93 -6.05
C SER A 176 -1.08 -3.93 -6.86
N VAL A 177 -0.39 -5.07 -6.89
CA VAL A 177 0.82 -5.22 -7.72
C VAL A 177 0.45 -5.24 -9.20
N LEU A 178 -0.62 -5.94 -9.58
CA LEU A 178 -1.15 -5.89 -10.95
C LEU A 178 -1.48 -4.46 -11.39
N ALA A 179 -2.17 -3.70 -10.54
CA ALA A 179 -2.51 -2.30 -10.80
C ALA A 179 -1.24 -1.45 -10.98
N SER A 180 -0.17 -1.72 -10.22
CA SER A 180 1.12 -1.06 -10.39
C SER A 180 1.77 -1.38 -11.74
N CYS A 181 1.70 -2.64 -12.19
CA CYS A 181 2.17 -3.05 -13.51
C CYS A 181 1.34 -2.40 -14.63
N VAL A 182 0.01 -2.38 -14.50
CA VAL A 182 -0.91 -1.71 -15.44
C VAL A 182 -0.61 -0.23 -15.53
N ARG A 183 -0.41 0.46 -14.40
CA ARG A 183 -0.04 1.89 -14.39
C ARG A 183 1.29 2.13 -15.09
N SER A 184 2.29 1.28 -14.85
CA SER A 184 3.58 1.38 -15.54
C SER A 184 3.44 1.16 -17.04
N ALA A 185 2.61 0.22 -17.47
CA ALA A 185 2.35 -0.06 -18.89
C ALA A 185 1.51 1.03 -19.55
N SER A 186 0.47 1.54 -18.87
CA SER A 186 -0.38 2.63 -19.35
C SER A 186 0.40 3.94 -19.48
N ALA A 187 1.27 4.24 -18.52
CA ALA A 187 2.19 5.38 -18.60
C ALA A 187 3.18 5.27 -19.78
N GLN A 188 3.50 4.05 -20.22
CA GLN A 188 4.32 3.81 -21.42
C GLN A 188 3.51 3.88 -22.72
N LEU A 189 2.23 3.51 -22.69
CA LEU A 189 1.36 3.47 -23.86
C LEU A 189 0.67 4.79 -24.18
N GLY A 190 0.57 5.73 -23.21
CA GLY A 190 -0.05 7.05 -23.40
C GLY A 190 -1.54 6.94 -23.74
N GLU A 191 -2.41 7.06 -22.74
CA GLU A 191 -3.83 6.70 -22.86
C GLU A 191 -4.58 7.27 -24.07
N LEU A 192 -5.33 6.35 -24.68
CA LEU A 192 -6.29 6.49 -25.77
C LEU A 192 -7.48 7.39 -25.39
N ALA A 193 -8.09 7.96 -26.44
CA ALA A 193 -9.24 8.85 -26.40
C ALA A 193 -10.44 8.31 -25.60
N ILE A 194 -11.05 9.24 -24.86
CA ILE A 194 -12.35 9.12 -24.20
C ILE A 194 -13.42 8.77 -25.24
N GLY A 195 -14.10 7.64 -25.07
CA GLY A 195 -15.35 7.37 -25.79
C GLY A 195 -15.66 5.90 -26.07
N GLY A 196 -15.71 5.06 -25.04
CA GLY A 196 -16.24 3.70 -25.16
C GLY A 196 -16.16 2.96 -23.84
N VAL A 197 -17.30 2.86 -23.14
CA VAL A 197 -17.43 1.96 -21.99
C VAL A 197 -17.29 0.53 -22.51
N PRO A 198 -16.35 -0.30 -22.01
CA PRO A 198 -16.30 -1.70 -22.38
C PRO A 198 -17.56 -2.42 -21.87
N GLU A 199 -18.22 -3.13 -22.78
CA GLU A 199 -19.45 -3.89 -22.59
C GLU A 199 -19.21 -5.18 -21.76
N VAL A 200 -18.46 -5.08 -20.66
CA VAL A 200 -18.15 -6.19 -19.72
C VAL A 200 -18.82 -5.96 -18.35
N LEU A 201 -19.59 -4.89 -18.19
CA LEU A 201 -20.28 -4.53 -16.94
C LEU A 201 -21.80 -4.72 -17.08
N SER A 202 -22.25 -5.98 -17.08
CA SER A 202 -23.68 -6.31 -16.98
C SER A 202 -23.95 -7.22 -15.77
N ASN A 203 -24.66 -6.62 -14.80
CA ASN A 203 -25.59 -7.15 -13.80
C ASN A 203 -25.35 -8.57 -13.22
N GLN A 204 -24.66 -8.63 -12.07
CA GLN A 204 -25.09 -9.21 -10.77
C GLN A 204 -23.86 -9.70 -9.96
N ALA A 205 -23.23 -8.80 -9.17
CA ALA A 205 -22.25 -9.09 -8.11
C ALA A 205 -21.91 -7.77 -7.35
N PRO A 206 -21.39 -7.80 -6.11
CA PRO A 206 -21.51 -6.68 -5.16
C PRO A 206 -20.64 -5.49 -5.56
N ARG A 207 -21.32 -4.36 -5.74
CA ARG A 207 -20.81 -3.10 -6.32
C ARG A 207 -19.68 -2.42 -5.52
N PHE A 208 -19.33 -2.94 -4.35
CA PHE A 208 -18.36 -2.33 -3.44
C PHE A 208 -16.90 -2.68 -3.77
N GLY A 209 -16.61 -3.95 -4.09
CA GLY A 209 -15.26 -4.37 -4.52
C GLY A 209 -14.85 -3.78 -5.88
N LEU A 210 -15.81 -3.57 -6.77
CA LEU A 210 -15.60 -2.93 -8.07
C LEU A 210 -15.34 -1.42 -7.94
N ALA A 211 -15.93 -0.75 -6.95
CA ALA A 211 -15.66 0.67 -6.68
C ALA A 211 -14.21 0.86 -6.17
N LEU A 212 -13.71 -0.04 -5.33
CA LEU A 212 -12.30 -0.08 -4.89
C LEU A 212 -11.33 -0.41 -6.04
N PHE A 213 -11.73 -1.31 -6.93
CA PHE A 213 -11.02 -1.63 -8.17
C PHE A 213 -10.86 -0.41 -9.09
N VAL A 214 -11.91 0.41 -9.25
CA VAL A 214 -11.88 1.67 -10.02
C VAL A 214 -11.05 2.76 -9.30
N VAL A 215 -11.05 2.79 -7.97
CA VAL A 215 -10.24 3.71 -7.14
C VAL A 215 -8.74 3.44 -7.26
N GLN A 216 -8.32 2.17 -7.38
CA GLN A 216 -6.92 1.78 -7.55
C GLN A 216 -6.35 2.01 -8.97
N LEU A 217 -7.22 2.19 -9.98
CA LEU A 217 -6.84 2.43 -11.38
C LEU A 217 -6.51 3.91 -11.70
N GLY A 218 -6.69 4.84 -10.75
CA GLY A 218 -6.11 6.18 -10.85
C GLY A 218 -6.73 7.10 -11.90
N CYS A 219 -7.90 7.67 -11.61
CA CYS A 219 -8.32 8.93 -12.24
C CYS A 219 -7.78 10.12 -11.43
N GLY A 220 -6.46 10.30 -11.45
CA GLY A 220 -5.78 11.45 -10.86
C GLY A 220 -6.11 12.72 -11.64
N GLU A 221 -6.69 13.69 -10.92
CA GLU A 221 -7.12 15.04 -11.33
C GLU A 221 -8.56 15.24 -11.84
N HIS A 222 -9.23 14.24 -12.45
CA HIS A 222 -10.61 14.45 -12.96
C HIS A 222 -11.68 13.41 -12.59
N GLY A 223 -11.38 12.30 -11.90
CA GLY A 223 -12.40 11.25 -11.64
C GLY A 223 -12.59 10.78 -10.19
N LEU A 224 -11.59 10.92 -9.32
CA LEU A 224 -11.70 10.42 -7.94
C LEU A 224 -12.43 11.36 -6.98
N VAL A 225 -12.26 12.68 -7.13
CA VAL A 225 -12.98 13.67 -6.31
C VAL A 225 -14.50 13.54 -6.50
N SER A 226 -14.95 13.18 -7.70
CA SER A 226 -16.36 12.94 -7.99
C SER A 226 -16.92 11.64 -7.41
N LEU A 227 -16.08 10.69 -6.95
CA LEU A 227 -16.53 9.44 -6.31
C LEU A 227 -16.46 9.50 -4.77
N LEU A 228 -15.86 10.56 -4.22
CA LEU A 228 -15.78 10.79 -2.78
C LEU A 228 -17.17 10.85 -2.12
N PRO A 229 -18.18 11.54 -2.70
CA PRO A 229 -19.53 11.58 -2.15
C PRO A 229 -20.20 10.19 -2.07
N GLU A 230 -19.97 9.33 -3.07
CA GLU A 230 -20.49 7.97 -3.17
C GLU A 230 -19.81 7.05 -2.16
N LEU A 231 -18.49 7.14 -1.99
CA LEU A 231 -17.77 6.44 -0.92
C LEU A 231 -18.27 6.87 0.46
N GLN A 232 -18.45 8.17 0.69
CA GLN A 232 -19.03 8.71 1.92
C GLN A 232 -20.50 8.29 2.11
N ALA A 233 -21.27 8.12 1.03
CA ALA A 233 -22.64 7.62 1.10
C ALA A 233 -22.68 6.13 1.44
N CYS A 234 -21.80 5.31 0.84
CA CYS A 234 -21.64 3.89 1.17
C CYS A 234 -21.26 3.70 2.65
N MET A 235 -20.33 4.51 3.16
CA MET A 235 -19.97 4.50 4.59
C MET A 235 -21.17 4.86 5.47
N ARG A 236 -21.91 5.93 5.16
CA ARG A 236 -23.11 6.32 5.91
C ARG A 236 -24.21 5.25 5.88
N LEU A 237 -24.33 4.51 4.79
CA LEU A 237 -25.28 3.39 4.67
C LEU A 237 -24.84 2.17 5.49
N ALA A 238 -23.53 1.91 5.60
CA ALA A 238 -23.00 0.89 6.49
C ALA A 238 -23.27 1.24 7.97
N ASP A 239 -23.10 2.52 8.34
CA ASP A 239 -23.40 3.02 9.69
C ASP A 239 -24.91 2.93 10.02
N ALA A 240 -25.78 3.28 9.07
CA ALA A 240 -27.23 3.26 9.27
C ALA A 240 -27.84 1.85 9.35
N GLY A 241 -27.15 0.83 8.84
CA GLY A 241 -27.59 -0.56 8.88
C GLY A 241 -27.52 -1.22 10.26
N GLY A 242 -26.79 -0.63 11.21
CA GLY A 242 -26.53 -1.22 12.54
C GLY A 242 -27.69 -1.13 13.54
N ASP A 243 -28.56 -0.13 13.41
CA ASP A 243 -29.58 0.17 14.45
C ASP A 243 -31.00 -0.36 14.13
N GLY A 244 -31.23 -0.93 12.95
CA GLY A 244 -32.59 -1.18 12.44
C GLY A 244 -33.18 -2.58 12.67
N GLY A 245 -32.40 -3.55 13.13
CA GLY A 245 -32.73 -4.98 13.09
C GLY A 245 -33.46 -5.54 14.31
N GLY A 246 -34.49 -4.88 14.86
CA GLY A 246 -35.09 -5.44 16.08
C GLY A 246 -36.36 -4.78 16.61
N ARG A 247 -37.41 -4.61 15.81
CA ARG A 247 -38.81 -4.48 16.30
C ARG A 247 -39.84 -4.30 15.17
N ALA A 248 -40.09 -5.34 14.35
CA ALA A 248 -41.26 -5.32 13.47
C ALA A 248 -41.73 -6.71 13.00
N ALA A 249 -42.09 -7.61 13.92
CA ALA A 249 -43.07 -8.67 13.64
C ALA A 249 -43.47 -9.35 14.96
N GLY A 250 -44.76 -9.35 15.30
CA GLY A 250 -45.27 -10.16 16.40
C GLY A 250 -46.36 -9.52 17.25
N ARG A 251 -47.45 -9.04 16.63
CA ARG A 251 -48.71 -8.82 17.36
C ARG A 251 -49.85 -9.48 16.60
N GLY A 252 -50.17 -10.71 16.99
CA GLY A 252 -51.33 -11.45 16.49
C GLY A 252 -51.31 -12.88 17.00
N GLY A 253 -52.06 -13.17 18.06
CA GLY A 253 -52.24 -14.53 18.57
C GLY A 253 -52.68 -14.57 20.03
N ALA A 254 -53.97 -14.29 20.27
CA ALA A 254 -54.63 -14.67 21.51
C ALA A 254 -55.01 -16.15 21.44
N GLY A 255 -54.75 -16.93 22.50
CA GLY A 255 -55.49 -18.18 22.71
C GLY A 255 -54.77 -19.32 23.45
N ILE A 256 -55.10 -19.44 24.74
CA ILE A 256 -55.40 -20.68 25.50
C ILE A 256 -54.26 -21.66 25.88
N SER A 257 -54.18 -21.88 27.20
CA SER A 257 -53.99 -23.15 27.93
C SER A 257 -52.70 -23.29 28.74
N GLU A 258 -52.92 -23.38 30.05
CA GLU A 258 -51.98 -23.82 31.10
C GLU A 258 -51.71 -25.33 31.03
N ASP A 259 -50.70 -25.71 31.83
CA ASP A 259 -50.26 -27.05 32.25
C ASP A 259 -49.16 -27.75 31.43
N ALA A 260 -47.91 -27.60 31.90
CA ALA A 260 -47.09 -28.74 32.36
C ALA A 260 -45.72 -28.27 32.88
N ALA A 261 -45.44 -28.63 34.13
CA ALA A 261 -44.12 -28.53 34.74
C ALA A 261 -43.15 -29.54 34.10
N GLY A 262 -41.91 -29.10 33.82
CA GLY A 262 -40.80 -30.03 33.59
C GLY A 262 -39.69 -29.54 32.67
N GLY A 263 -38.60 -29.07 33.27
CA GLY A 263 -37.25 -29.45 32.84
C GLY A 263 -36.58 -28.64 31.72
N THR A 264 -35.28 -28.41 31.95
CA THR A 264 -34.25 -27.94 31.01
C THR A 264 -34.26 -26.46 30.63
N GLY A 265 -33.67 -25.64 31.51
CA GLY A 265 -33.19 -24.30 31.16
C GLY A 265 -31.99 -24.40 30.23
N ALA A 266 -32.24 -24.53 28.93
CA ALA A 266 -31.27 -24.21 27.89
C ALA A 266 -31.27 -22.69 27.72
N GLY A 267 -30.28 -22.03 28.32
CA GLY A 267 -30.00 -20.62 28.05
C GLY A 267 -29.42 -20.47 26.66
N GLU A 268 -30.28 -20.29 25.66
CA GLU A 268 -29.89 -19.81 24.33
C GLU A 268 -29.34 -18.38 24.46
N SER A 269 -28.03 -18.30 24.68
CA SER A 269 -27.24 -17.11 24.44
C SER A 269 -27.06 -16.97 22.92
N ALA A 270 -28.03 -16.36 22.26
CA ALA A 270 -27.84 -15.85 20.90
C ALA A 270 -26.79 -14.73 20.96
N ALA A 271 -25.53 -15.09 20.71
CA ALA A 271 -24.51 -14.10 20.38
C ALA A 271 -24.82 -13.60 18.96
N GLU A 272 -25.61 -12.54 18.87
CA GLU A 272 -25.73 -11.75 17.64
C GLU A 272 -24.35 -11.22 17.28
N GLY A 273 -23.74 -11.84 16.26
CA GLY A 273 -22.51 -11.37 15.65
C GLY A 273 -22.78 -10.06 14.91
N GLY A 274 -22.69 -8.94 15.64
CA GLY A 274 -22.70 -7.61 15.05
C GLY A 274 -21.56 -7.49 14.03
N HIS A 275 -21.89 -7.06 12.82
CA HIS A 275 -20.91 -6.74 11.78
C HIS A 275 -19.99 -5.65 12.31
N VAL A 276 -18.68 -5.91 12.38
CA VAL A 276 -17.65 -4.97 12.87
C VAL A 276 -17.35 -3.96 11.76
N PRO A 277 -17.86 -2.72 11.80
CA PRO A 277 -17.53 -1.71 10.83
C PRO A 277 -16.20 -1.08 11.25
N GLY A 278 -15.30 -0.82 10.30
CA GLY A 278 -14.14 0.04 10.54
C GLY A 278 -12.79 -0.65 10.44
N ALA A 279 -12.69 -1.95 10.71
CA ALA A 279 -11.39 -2.60 10.70
C ALA A 279 -10.90 -2.85 9.25
N ALA A 280 -11.73 -3.47 8.39
CA ALA A 280 -11.39 -3.64 6.97
C ALA A 280 -11.33 -2.29 6.23
N ASP A 281 -12.15 -1.33 6.66
CA ASP A 281 -12.26 -0.01 6.03
C ASP A 281 -10.99 0.84 6.20
N VAL A 282 -10.33 0.77 7.36
CA VAL A 282 -9.06 1.49 7.59
C VAL A 282 -7.95 0.97 6.69
N CYS A 283 -7.83 -0.34 6.51
CA CYS A 283 -6.81 -0.94 5.64
C CYS A 283 -7.03 -0.55 4.18
N MET A 284 -8.28 -0.64 3.72
CA MET A 284 -8.65 -0.28 2.35
C MET A 284 -8.48 1.22 2.07
N VAL A 285 -8.77 2.10 3.04
CA VAL A 285 -8.55 3.54 2.87
C VAL A 285 -7.06 3.91 2.95
N ALA A 286 -6.27 3.26 3.79
CA ALA A 286 -4.81 3.45 3.79
C ALA A 286 -4.18 3.03 2.44
N GLN A 287 -4.65 1.93 1.86
CA GLN A 287 -4.24 1.48 0.52
C GLN A 287 -4.77 2.41 -0.59
N ALA A 288 -6.00 2.90 -0.47
CA ALA A 288 -6.55 3.90 -1.38
C ALA A 288 -5.77 5.22 -1.29
N MET A 289 -5.28 5.61 -0.13
CA MET A 289 -4.42 6.79 0.04
C MET A 289 -3.08 6.65 -0.67
N ALA A 290 -2.46 5.47 -0.63
CA ALA A 290 -1.26 5.21 -1.43
C ALA A 290 -1.52 5.40 -2.93
N ALA A 291 -2.75 5.18 -3.39
CA ALA A 291 -3.16 5.40 -4.78
C ALA A 291 -3.67 6.84 -5.07
N CYS A 292 -4.32 7.50 -4.12
CA CYS A 292 -5.08 8.75 -4.32
C CYS A 292 -4.39 10.01 -3.76
N GLY A 293 -3.30 9.86 -3.01
CA GLY A 293 -2.56 10.98 -2.42
C GLY A 293 -3.39 11.81 -1.43
N ALA A 294 -3.30 13.15 -1.54
CA ALA A 294 -3.90 14.11 -0.61
C ALA A 294 -5.41 13.98 -0.44
N ALA A 295 -6.11 13.60 -1.51
CA ALA A 295 -7.57 13.62 -1.55
C ALA A 295 -8.22 12.62 -0.59
N ALA A 296 -7.48 11.61 -0.15
CA ALA A 296 -7.99 10.56 0.73
C ALA A 296 -7.69 10.80 2.23
N LEU A 297 -6.79 11.73 2.58
CA LEU A 297 -6.54 12.11 3.98
C LEU A 297 -7.81 12.59 4.73
N PRO A 298 -8.68 13.44 4.13
CA PRO A 298 -9.94 13.85 4.76
C PRO A 298 -10.91 12.70 5.05
N VAL A 299 -10.76 11.55 4.37
CA VAL A 299 -11.57 10.34 4.57
C VAL A 299 -10.90 9.42 5.60
N LEU A 300 -9.58 9.30 5.57
CA LEU A 300 -8.83 8.49 6.52
C LEU A 300 -9.02 8.97 7.96
N ALA A 301 -8.95 10.29 8.20
CA ALA A 301 -9.07 10.82 9.56
C ALA A 301 -10.39 10.41 10.27
N PRO A 302 -11.58 10.61 9.69
CA PRO A 302 -12.84 10.11 10.27
C PRO A 302 -12.86 8.60 10.52
N LEU A 303 -12.30 7.80 9.60
CA LEU A 303 -12.27 6.34 9.76
C LEU A 303 -11.37 5.90 10.92
N LEU A 304 -10.21 6.53 11.08
CA LEU A 304 -9.33 6.29 12.21
C LEU A 304 -9.96 6.75 13.53
N GLU A 305 -10.66 7.89 13.53
CA GLU A 305 -11.40 8.38 14.69
C GLU A 305 -12.51 7.38 15.09
N GLN A 306 -13.25 6.85 14.13
CA GLN A 306 -14.27 5.82 14.34
C GLN A 306 -13.65 4.51 14.86
N ALA A 307 -12.54 4.05 14.27
CA ALA A 307 -11.83 2.86 14.72
C ALA A 307 -11.28 3.03 16.16
N ALA A 308 -10.75 4.21 16.48
CA ALA A 308 -10.29 4.54 17.84
C ALA A 308 -11.45 4.51 18.84
N GLU A 309 -12.59 5.08 18.50
CA GLU A 309 -13.78 5.08 19.36
C GLU A 309 -14.37 3.67 19.53
N TRP A 310 -14.44 2.89 18.45
CA TRP A 310 -14.86 1.49 18.53
C TRP A 310 -13.94 0.69 19.44
N SER A 311 -12.62 0.80 19.27
CA SER A 311 -11.63 0.12 20.10
C SER A 311 -11.82 0.50 21.58
N ARG A 312 -12.02 1.78 21.90
CA ARG A 312 -12.29 2.23 23.28
C ARG A 312 -13.55 1.61 23.88
N ARG A 313 -14.63 1.54 23.11
CA ARG A 313 -15.91 0.94 23.56
C ARG A 313 -15.73 -0.54 23.87
N GLU A 314 -15.06 -1.28 22.99
CA GLU A 314 -14.78 -2.70 23.22
C GLU A 314 -13.90 -2.93 24.45
N ALA A 315 -12.84 -2.13 24.64
CA ALA A 315 -12.01 -2.22 25.83
C ALA A 315 -12.79 -1.93 27.12
N ALA A 316 -13.68 -0.93 27.10
CA ALA A 316 -14.56 -0.60 28.23
C ALA A 316 -15.52 -1.75 28.54
N GLN A 317 -16.15 -2.34 27.52
CA GLN A 317 -17.04 -3.50 27.68
C GLN A 317 -16.29 -4.73 28.22
N ALA A 318 -15.08 -4.98 27.71
CA ALA A 318 -14.22 -6.07 28.18
C ALA A 318 -13.82 -5.87 29.65
N ALA A 319 -13.48 -4.64 30.06
CA ALA A 319 -13.18 -4.28 31.43
C ALA A 319 -14.40 -4.46 32.35
N GLU A 320 -15.59 -4.02 31.92
CA GLU A 320 -16.82 -4.21 32.67
C GLU A 320 -17.17 -5.70 32.81
N ALA A 321 -17.08 -6.48 31.74
CA ALA A 321 -17.29 -7.92 31.78
C ALA A 321 -16.30 -8.62 32.72
N ALA A 322 -15.04 -8.19 32.75
CA ALA A 322 -14.04 -8.69 33.69
C ALA A 322 -14.38 -8.32 35.14
N ALA A 323 -14.86 -7.10 35.40
CA ALA A 323 -15.32 -6.66 36.71
C ALA A 323 -16.53 -7.48 37.19
N ARG A 324 -17.53 -7.70 36.32
CA ARG A 324 -18.72 -8.54 36.60
C ARG A 324 -18.33 -9.98 36.90
N ARG A 325 -17.43 -10.59 36.12
CA ARG A 325 -16.90 -11.94 36.39
C ARG A 325 -16.18 -12.02 37.74
N SER A 326 -15.40 -10.99 38.08
CA SER A 326 -14.69 -10.92 39.36
C SER A 326 -15.64 -10.74 40.55
N ALA A 327 -16.75 -10.01 40.37
CA ALA A 327 -17.81 -9.91 41.38
C ALA A 327 -18.57 -11.24 41.54
N ALA A 328 -18.94 -11.89 40.44
CA ALA A 328 -19.62 -13.18 40.46
C ALA A 328 -18.78 -14.29 41.12
N ARG A 329 -17.46 -14.31 40.90
CA ARG A 329 -16.53 -15.22 41.58
C ARG A 329 -16.49 -14.99 43.10
N ARG A 330 -16.55 -13.73 43.55
CA ARG A 330 -16.61 -13.40 44.98
C ARG A 330 -17.91 -13.89 45.63
N VAL A 331 -19.04 -13.80 44.93
CA VAL A 331 -20.34 -14.26 45.46
C VAL A 331 -20.44 -15.78 45.52
N ARG A 332 -19.89 -16.51 44.54
CA ARG A 332 -20.06 -17.98 44.47
C ARG A 332 -19.18 -18.80 45.42
N GLY A 333 -18.23 -18.18 46.14
CA GLY A 333 -17.40 -18.86 47.15
C GLY A 333 -16.62 -20.11 46.68
N GLY A 334 -16.65 -20.41 45.38
CA GLY A 334 -16.26 -21.70 44.83
C GLY A 334 -14.87 -21.63 44.21
N SER A 335 -13.91 -22.27 44.86
CA SER A 335 -12.54 -22.52 44.39
C SER A 335 -12.45 -23.53 43.21
N GLY A 336 -13.53 -23.71 42.44
CA GLY A 336 -13.60 -24.73 41.38
C GLY A 336 -12.94 -24.27 40.09
N GLY A 337 -11.66 -24.60 39.92
CA GLY A 337 -10.89 -24.34 38.71
C GLY A 337 -11.38 -25.17 37.52
N SER A 338 -12.01 -24.52 36.56
CA SER A 338 -12.11 -25.03 35.20
C SER A 338 -12.08 -23.86 34.23
N SER A 339 -10.89 -23.62 33.66
CA SER A 339 -10.68 -22.73 32.53
C SER A 339 -11.13 -23.46 31.26
N GLY A 340 -12.43 -23.36 30.95
CA GLY A 340 -12.97 -23.86 29.69
C GLY A 340 -12.34 -23.13 28.50
N PRO A 341 -11.77 -23.84 27.51
CA PRO A 341 -11.28 -23.25 26.27
C PRO A 341 -12.48 -23.06 25.33
N GLY A 342 -12.75 -21.85 24.85
CA GLY A 342 -13.81 -21.69 23.85
C GLY A 342 -14.30 -20.29 23.50
N GLY A 343 -13.87 -19.24 24.18
CA GLY A 343 -14.19 -17.89 23.74
C GLY A 343 -13.16 -17.40 22.73
N PHE A 344 -13.53 -17.30 21.45
CA PHE A 344 -12.87 -16.38 20.51
C PHE A 344 -12.94 -14.99 21.13
N GLY A 345 -11.86 -14.59 21.78
CA GLY A 345 -11.80 -13.36 22.55
C GLY A 345 -11.28 -12.24 21.67
N TYR A 346 -11.64 -11.02 22.04
CA TYR A 346 -11.07 -9.74 21.60
C TYR A 346 -9.53 -9.74 21.36
N ARG A 347 -8.80 -10.68 21.98
CA ARG A 347 -7.36 -10.93 21.79
C ARG A 347 -6.92 -11.21 20.36
N ASP A 348 -7.77 -11.81 19.52
CA ASP A 348 -7.36 -12.16 18.15
C ASP A 348 -7.37 -10.95 17.19
N LEU A 349 -7.91 -9.80 17.64
CA LEU A 349 -7.97 -8.58 16.85
C LEU A 349 -6.72 -7.70 16.96
N PHE A 350 -5.90 -7.92 17.99
CA PHE A 350 -4.73 -7.08 18.28
C PHE A 350 -3.70 -7.04 17.14
N PRO A 351 -3.27 -8.18 16.56
CA PRO A 351 -2.29 -8.17 15.47
C PRO A 351 -2.83 -7.46 14.22
N VAL A 352 -4.14 -7.61 13.95
CA VAL A 352 -4.81 -6.99 12.82
C VAL A 352 -4.86 -5.48 12.98
N MET A 353 -5.20 -4.97 14.18
CA MET A 353 -5.21 -3.54 14.47
C MET A 353 -3.80 -2.93 14.43
N ALA A 354 -2.79 -3.65 14.91
CA ALA A 354 -1.40 -3.21 14.85
C ALA A 354 -0.91 -3.09 13.39
N MET A 355 -1.15 -4.12 12.57
CA MET A 355 -0.81 -4.10 11.14
C MET A 355 -1.52 -2.96 10.39
N ARG A 356 -2.80 -2.72 10.69
CA ARG A 356 -3.58 -1.62 10.10
C ARG A 356 -3.07 -0.24 10.50
N SER A 357 -2.62 -0.11 11.73
CA SER A 357 -1.99 1.12 12.22
C SER A 357 -0.70 1.43 11.47
N VAL A 358 0.07 0.41 11.07
CA VAL A 358 1.25 0.57 10.19
C VAL A 358 0.83 1.15 8.84
N ALA A 359 -0.13 0.51 8.16
CA ALA A 359 -0.56 0.96 6.83
C ALA A 359 -1.07 2.41 6.85
N ALA A 360 -1.86 2.77 7.86
CA ALA A 360 -2.36 4.13 8.03
C ALA A 360 -1.25 5.14 8.37
N ALA A 361 -0.30 4.77 9.24
CA ALA A 361 0.85 5.62 9.54
C ALA A 361 1.75 5.85 8.31
N ASP A 362 1.98 4.81 7.51
CA ASP A 362 2.75 4.90 6.25
C ASP A 362 2.03 5.77 5.21
N ALA A 363 0.71 5.69 5.13
CA ALA A 363 -0.09 6.54 4.25
C ALA A 363 0.05 8.03 4.63
N VAL A 364 0.00 8.34 5.92
CA VAL A 364 0.23 9.72 6.41
C VAL A 364 1.67 10.17 6.17
N LEU A 365 2.65 9.29 6.39
CA LEU A 365 4.07 9.58 6.13
C LEU A 365 4.32 9.88 4.65
N SER A 366 3.77 9.05 3.76
CA SER A 366 3.85 9.25 2.31
C SER A 366 3.22 10.58 1.90
N ALA A 367 2.04 10.89 2.43
CA ALA A 367 1.39 12.18 2.21
C ALA A 367 2.26 13.35 2.69
N ALA A 368 2.80 13.27 3.91
CA ALA A 368 3.71 14.28 4.46
C ALA A 368 5.01 14.41 3.64
N ARG A 369 5.46 13.36 2.96
CA ARG A 369 6.66 13.39 2.12
C ARG A 369 6.41 14.01 0.74
N HIS A 370 5.24 13.75 0.16
CA HIS A 370 5.01 14.00 -1.27
C HIS A 370 3.99 15.10 -1.57
N LEU A 371 3.31 15.68 -0.57
CA LEU A 371 2.31 16.72 -0.83
C LEU A 371 2.83 18.11 -0.52
N PRO A 372 2.37 19.13 -1.27
CA PRO A 372 2.67 20.52 -0.95
C PRO A 372 1.96 20.93 0.35
N ALA A 373 2.51 21.95 1.03
CA ALA A 373 1.99 22.43 2.30
C ALA A 373 0.50 22.82 2.22
N ASP A 374 0.05 23.44 1.13
CA ASP A 374 -1.37 23.81 0.95
C ASP A 374 -2.31 22.59 0.92
N ALA A 375 -1.89 21.52 0.24
CA ALA A 375 -2.68 20.28 0.19
C ALA A 375 -2.71 19.61 1.56
N LEU A 376 -1.58 19.61 2.30
CA LEU A 376 -1.53 19.09 3.66
C LEU A 376 -2.40 19.92 4.62
N LEU A 377 -2.39 21.25 4.52
CA LEU A 377 -3.24 22.12 5.33
C LEU A 377 -4.73 21.83 5.08
N ALA A 378 -5.14 21.65 3.82
CA ALA A 378 -6.50 21.29 3.45
C ALA A 378 -6.89 19.88 3.93
N ALA A 379 -5.93 18.96 3.91
CA ALA A 379 -6.12 17.57 4.29
C ALA A 379 -6.14 17.32 5.82
N ALA A 380 -5.66 18.28 6.61
CA ALA A 380 -5.62 18.22 8.08
C ALA A 380 -5.01 16.90 8.65
N PRO A 381 -3.77 16.53 8.27
CA PRO A 381 -3.13 15.26 8.65
C PRO A 381 -3.01 15.08 10.17
N GLN A 382 -3.00 16.16 10.95
CA GLN A 382 -2.97 16.10 12.41
C GLN A 382 -4.15 15.36 13.03
N ARG A 383 -5.31 15.34 12.35
CA ARG A 383 -6.46 14.54 12.78
C ARG A 383 -6.17 13.05 12.72
N ALA A 384 -5.65 12.60 11.59
CA ALA A 384 -5.26 11.21 11.37
C ALA A 384 -4.14 10.80 12.33
N LEU A 385 -3.14 11.66 12.55
CA LEU A 385 -2.06 11.39 13.50
C LEU A 385 -2.56 11.29 14.95
N ALA A 386 -3.45 12.18 15.39
CA ALA A 386 -4.04 12.12 16.74
C ALA A 386 -4.87 10.83 16.93
N ALA A 387 -5.68 10.46 15.94
CA ALA A 387 -6.47 9.22 15.97
C ALA A 387 -5.57 7.97 15.98
N LEU A 388 -4.48 7.95 15.20
CA LEU A 388 -3.47 6.89 15.26
C LEU A 388 -2.77 6.83 16.61
N GLY A 389 -2.46 7.98 17.22
CA GLY A 389 -1.90 8.04 18.57
C GLY A 389 -2.83 7.41 19.60
N GLN A 390 -4.13 7.68 19.53
CA GLN A 390 -5.14 7.06 20.39
C GLN A 390 -5.18 5.53 20.23
N LEU A 391 -5.21 5.04 18.98
CA LEU A 391 -5.19 3.61 18.68
C LEU A 391 -3.92 2.93 19.21
N LEU A 392 -2.74 3.47 18.89
CA LEU A 392 -1.48 2.89 19.31
C LEU A 392 -1.26 2.98 20.83
N HIS A 393 -1.75 4.04 21.48
CA HIS A 393 -1.70 4.15 22.93
C HIS A 393 -2.60 3.09 23.59
N GLN A 394 -3.80 2.87 23.06
CA GLN A 394 -4.68 1.81 23.54
C GLN A 394 -4.05 0.41 23.34
N LEU A 395 -3.49 0.15 22.14
CA LEU A 395 -2.79 -1.11 21.88
C LEU A 395 -1.63 -1.30 22.87
N GLN A 396 -0.89 -0.24 23.18
CA GLN A 396 0.19 -0.29 24.17
C GLN A 396 -0.32 -0.62 25.58
N GLN A 397 -1.47 -0.07 26.00
CA GLN A 397 -2.07 -0.36 27.32
C GLN A 397 -2.58 -1.81 27.44
N GLU A 398 -3.07 -2.37 26.35
CA GLU A 398 -3.58 -3.75 26.30
C GLU A 398 -2.46 -4.79 26.17
N GLN A 399 -1.30 -4.39 25.66
CA GLN A 399 -0.17 -5.27 25.45
C GLN A 399 0.42 -5.74 26.79
N ARG A 400 0.24 -7.03 27.10
CA ARG A 400 0.84 -7.65 28.27
C ARG A 400 2.37 -7.76 28.11
N PRO A 401 3.15 -7.71 29.20
CA PRO A 401 4.60 -7.90 29.16
C PRO A 401 5.01 -9.19 28.43
N GLU A 402 4.25 -10.28 28.62
CA GLU A 402 4.50 -11.58 27.99
C GLU A 402 4.28 -11.58 26.47
N GLN A 403 3.49 -10.64 25.92
CA GLN A 403 3.17 -10.52 24.50
C GLN A 403 4.00 -9.42 23.80
N GLN A 404 5.01 -8.86 24.47
CA GLN A 404 5.90 -7.84 23.88
C GLN A 404 6.86 -8.41 22.83
N GLN A 405 6.94 -9.73 22.64
CA GLN A 405 7.90 -10.37 21.74
C GLN A 405 7.30 -10.89 20.41
N GLY A 406 6.12 -10.41 20.00
CA GLY A 406 5.44 -10.88 18.78
C GLY A 406 5.37 -9.85 17.64
N ASP A 407 4.86 -10.28 16.49
CA ASP A 407 4.67 -9.47 15.28
C ASP A 407 3.88 -8.17 15.51
N ALA A 408 2.97 -8.17 16.49
CA ALA A 408 2.19 -7.00 16.84
C ALA A 408 3.02 -5.92 17.57
N ALA A 409 4.03 -6.31 18.36
CA ALA A 409 4.97 -5.37 18.97
C ALA A 409 5.84 -4.71 17.89
N PHE A 410 6.32 -5.51 16.94
CA PHE A 410 7.07 -5.01 15.79
C PHE A 410 6.21 -4.05 14.95
N SER A 411 4.96 -4.41 14.67
CA SER A 411 4.02 -3.53 13.95
C SER A 411 3.75 -2.22 14.71
N HIS A 412 3.63 -2.27 16.04
CA HIS A 412 3.49 -1.07 16.87
C HIS A 412 4.70 -0.15 16.76
N GLU A 413 5.92 -0.70 16.82
CA GLU A 413 7.15 0.07 16.66
C GLU A 413 7.28 0.70 15.28
N ILE A 414 6.97 -0.04 14.22
CA ILE A 414 6.97 0.47 12.85
C ILE A 414 5.95 1.63 12.70
N ALA A 415 4.72 1.45 13.18
CA ALA A 415 3.70 2.50 13.14
C ALA A 415 4.14 3.74 13.93
N SER A 416 4.70 3.54 15.13
CA SER A 416 5.24 4.61 15.97
C SER A 416 6.38 5.37 15.30
N LEU A 417 7.26 4.68 14.57
CA LEU A 417 8.32 5.30 13.77
C LEU A 417 7.73 6.11 12.61
N SER A 418 6.78 5.56 11.85
CA SER A 418 6.15 6.27 10.72
C SER A 418 5.43 7.54 11.17
N ILE A 419 4.77 7.52 12.33
CA ILE A 419 4.19 8.72 12.95
C ILE A 419 5.29 9.72 13.35
N THR A 420 6.37 9.26 13.98
CA THR A 420 7.52 10.09 14.35
C THR A 420 8.09 10.86 13.14
N LEU A 421 8.32 10.14 12.04
CA LEU A 421 8.82 10.72 10.79
C LEU A 421 7.80 11.67 10.14
N SER A 422 6.50 11.37 10.26
CA SER A 422 5.42 12.24 9.78
C SER A 422 5.40 13.57 10.52
N VAL A 423 5.45 13.53 11.86
CA VAL A 423 5.50 14.74 12.71
C VAL A 423 6.73 15.57 12.36
N LEU A 424 7.90 14.93 12.26
CA LEU A 424 9.14 15.59 11.86
C LEU A 424 9.01 16.29 10.50
N LEU A 425 8.47 15.61 9.48
CA LEU A 425 8.27 16.18 8.14
C LEU A 425 7.28 17.35 8.13
N LEU A 426 6.17 17.23 8.85
CA LEU A 426 5.21 18.32 9.02
C LEU A 426 5.84 19.51 9.76
N SER A 427 6.84 19.27 10.61
CA SER A 427 7.58 20.33 11.27
C SER A 427 8.64 21.04 10.40
N THR A 428 8.86 20.64 9.14
CA THR A 428 9.86 21.27 8.26
C THR A 428 9.36 22.52 7.51
N ASP A 429 8.07 22.82 7.64
CA ASP A 429 7.39 23.98 7.06
C ASP A 429 6.72 24.77 8.19
N GLU A 430 6.97 26.08 8.24
CA GLU A 430 6.37 26.93 9.26
C GLU A 430 4.86 26.80 9.28
N ARG A 431 4.18 26.95 8.14
CA ARG A 431 2.70 26.99 8.04
C ARG A 431 2.08 25.71 8.60
N LEU A 432 2.71 24.57 8.35
CA LEU A 432 2.31 23.28 8.90
C LEU A 432 2.55 23.18 10.41
N VAL A 433 3.65 23.74 10.94
CA VAL A 433 3.86 23.81 12.39
C VAL A 433 2.75 24.58 13.10
N GLU A 434 2.30 25.72 12.57
CA GLU A 434 1.27 26.53 13.23
C GLU A 434 -0.13 25.91 13.15
N ARG A 435 -0.45 25.24 12.05
CA ARG A 435 -1.82 24.83 11.73
C ARG A 435 -2.07 23.33 11.89
N CYS A 436 -1.04 22.51 11.75
CA CYS A 436 -1.14 21.06 11.85
C CYS A 436 -0.50 20.52 13.13
N VAL A 437 0.73 20.92 13.44
CA VAL A 437 1.49 20.32 14.55
C VAL A 437 1.99 21.34 15.59
N PRO A 438 1.10 22.22 16.13
CA PRO A 438 1.51 23.30 17.02
C PRO A 438 2.02 22.77 18.35
N GLY A 439 3.31 22.96 18.61
CA GLY A 439 3.95 22.51 19.87
C GLY A 439 4.18 21.00 19.95
N TRP A 440 4.01 20.26 18.85
CA TRP A 440 4.23 18.81 18.85
C TRP A 440 5.71 18.45 18.92
N LEU A 441 6.56 19.26 18.29
CA LEU A 441 8.01 19.07 18.24
C LEU A 441 8.70 19.98 19.26
N TRP A 442 9.61 19.39 20.04
CA TRP A 442 10.42 20.09 21.01
C TRP A 442 11.88 19.72 20.92
N VAL A 443 12.72 20.53 21.55
CA VAL A 443 14.17 20.40 21.51
C VAL A 443 14.69 20.25 22.91
N LYS A 444 15.46 19.19 23.16
CA LYS A 444 16.08 18.92 24.45
C LYS A 444 17.58 18.82 24.29
N GLU A 445 18.30 19.28 25.30
CA GLU A 445 19.74 19.11 25.35
C GLU A 445 20.10 17.66 25.65
N GLY A 446 20.94 17.08 24.78
CA GLY A 446 21.51 15.76 25.00
C GLY A 446 22.63 15.79 26.04
N PRO A 447 22.87 14.68 26.76
CA PRO A 447 24.08 14.54 27.57
C PRO A 447 25.29 14.77 26.66
N GLY A 448 26.21 15.64 27.07
CA GLY A 448 27.22 16.32 26.23
C GLY A 448 28.25 15.47 25.48
N THR A 449 28.02 14.18 25.30
CA THR A 449 28.74 13.34 24.35
C THR A 449 28.26 13.68 22.94
N ALA A 450 29.19 14.03 22.04
CA ALA A 450 28.94 14.36 20.63
C ALA A 450 28.48 13.13 19.82
N GLY A 451 27.30 12.60 20.15
CA GLY A 451 26.61 11.58 19.39
C GLY A 451 25.77 12.20 18.27
N PRO A 452 25.39 11.41 17.25
CA PRO A 452 24.38 11.84 16.29
C PRO A 452 23.12 12.29 17.03
N VAL A 453 22.45 13.32 16.51
CA VAL A 453 21.11 13.72 16.96
C VAL A 453 20.26 12.46 17.02
N ASP A 454 19.59 12.23 18.14
CA ASP A 454 18.70 11.08 18.30
C ASP A 454 17.24 11.56 18.32
N LEU A 455 16.37 10.79 17.68
CA LEU A 455 14.93 11.03 17.77
C LEU A 455 14.44 10.24 18.98
N GLU A 456 14.03 10.95 20.05
CA GLU A 456 13.35 10.28 21.15
C GLU A 456 12.07 9.63 20.62
N LYS A 457 11.70 8.48 21.20
CA LYS A 457 10.44 7.81 20.89
C LYS A 457 9.29 8.79 21.09
N ILE A 458 8.37 8.83 20.13
CA ILE A 458 7.17 9.65 20.24
C ILE A 458 6.38 9.31 21.51
N ASP A 459 5.94 10.34 22.24
CA ASP A 459 5.05 10.18 23.39
C ASP A 459 3.63 9.92 22.88
N LEU A 460 3.29 8.63 22.77
CA LEU A 460 1.97 8.19 22.33
C LEU A 460 0.86 8.61 23.29
N ALA A 461 1.15 8.80 24.59
CA ALA A 461 0.16 9.29 25.55
C ALA A 461 -0.15 10.77 25.30
N ALA A 462 0.89 11.59 25.08
CA ALA A 462 0.74 13.00 24.72
C ALA A 462 0.01 13.15 23.38
N LEU A 463 0.36 12.34 22.36
CA LEU A 463 -0.32 12.33 21.06
C LEU A 463 -1.79 11.88 21.18
N ALA A 464 -2.07 10.83 21.96
CA ALA A 464 -3.43 10.36 22.19
C ALA A 464 -4.31 11.41 22.90
N ALA A 465 -3.70 12.24 23.76
CA ALA A 465 -4.37 13.34 24.46
C ALA A 465 -4.64 14.55 23.56
N VAL A 466 -4.07 14.61 22.36
CA VAL A 466 -4.37 15.67 21.39
C VAL A 466 -5.81 15.56 20.93
N CYS A 467 -6.62 16.57 21.25
CA CYS A 467 -8.00 16.67 20.84
C CYS A 467 -8.43 18.13 20.66
N GLY A 468 -9.61 18.33 20.10
CA GLY A 468 -10.20 19.67 19.90
C GLY A 468 -9.70 20.38 18.64
N PRO A 469 -10.19 21.61 18.39
CA PRO A 469 -10.02 22.29 17.11
C PRO A 469 -8.58 22.77 16.85
N SER A 470 -7.77 22.97 17.89
CA SER A 470 -6.38 23.42 17.76
C SER A 470 -5.39 22.27 17.54
N TYR A 471 -5.77 21.04 17.93
CA TYR A 471 -4.86 19.89 17.99
C TYR A 471 -3.52 20.21 18.69
N ALA A 472 -3.52 21.15 19.64
CA ALA A 472 -2.34 21.43 20.46
C ALA A 472 -2.26 20.38 21.59
N PRO A 473 -1.06 19.89 21.93
CA PRO A 473 -0.91 18.95 23.04
C PRO A 473 -1.27 19.64 24.36
N GLN A 474 -1.92 18.89 25.27
CA GLN A 474 -2.29 19.41 26.59
C GLN A 474 -1.16 19.25 27.62
N GLN A 475 -0.26 18.29 27.41
CA GLN A 475 0.80 17.95 28.36
C GLN A 475 2.09 17.68 27.61
N GLY A 476 2.99 18.67 27.61
CA GLY A 476 4.34 18.52 27.06
C GLY A 476 4.40 18.30 25.54
N PRO A 477 5.61 18.09 25.02
CA PRO A 477 5.81 17.82 23.60
C PRO A 477 5.53 16.36 23.24
N ILE A 478 5.14 16.14 21.98
CA ILE A 478 4.86 14.80 21.44
C ILE A 478 6.14 14.14 20.95
N LEU A 479 7.02 14.92 20.33
CA LEU A 479 8.30 14.47 19.80
C LEU A 479 9.41 15.40 20.30
N THR A 480 10.49 14.82 20.81
CA THR A 480 11.66 15.55 21.26
C THR A 480 12.85 15.24 20.35
N ILE A 481 13.49 16.29 19.83
CA ILE A 481 14.78 16.20 19.15
C ILE A 481 15.87 16.51 20.17
N THR A 482 16.79 15.58 20.33
CA THR A 482 17.93 15.77 21.22
C THR A 482 19.09 16.39 20.46
N VAL A 483 19.48 17.62 20.82
CA VAL A 483 20.63 18.33 20.23
C VAL A 483 21.80 18.35 21.20
N SER A 484 23.00 18.16 20.66
CA SER A 484 24.27 18.25 21.40
C SER A 484 25.05 19.51 21.03
N GLY A 485 25.93 19.97 21.93
CA GLY A 485 26.93 21.01 21.65
C GLY A 485 26.40 22.45 21.76
N ALA A 486 27.02 23.39 21.05
CA ALA A 486 26.74 24.82 21.18
C ALA A 486 25.29 25.19 20.76
N ALA A 487 24.68 24.41 19.87
CA ALA A 487 23.28 24.56 19.53
C ALA A 487 22.39 24.34 20.77
N ALA A 488 22.67 23.30 21.57
CA ALA A 488 21.91 22.93 22.77
C ALA A 488 21.82 24.06 23.80
N ALA A 489 22.90 24.86 23.95
CA ALA A 489 22.94 25.97 24.90
C ALA A 489 21.85 27.04 24.63
N ARG A 490 21.42 27.20 23.37
CA ARG A 490 20.34 28.14 23.00
C ARG A 490 18.96 27.66 23.43
N PHE A 491 18.77 26.37 23.63
CA PHE A 491 17.48 25.75 23.94
C PHE A 491 17.25 25.54 25.44
N ARG A 492 18.27 25.75 26.29
CA ARG A 492 18.19 25.53 27.76
C ARG A 492 17.15 26.41 28.46
N SER A 493 16.83 27.58 27.90
CA SER A 493 15.88 28.52 28.48
C SER A 493 14.46 28.36 27.95
N TRP A 494 14.24 27.47 26.98
CA TRP A 494 12.96 27.34 26.34
C TRP A 494 12.03 26.56 27.25
N ARG A 495 10.85 27.12 27.53
CA ARG A 495 9.74 26.36 28.10
C ARG A 495 8.83 25.93 26.97
N TRP A 496 8.17 24.77 27.09
CA TRP A 496 7.32 24.26 26.00
C TRP A 496 6.23 25.27 25.61
N GLU A 497 5.79 26.13 26.54
CA GLU A 497 4.86 27.23 26.31
C GLU A 497 5.39 28.27 25.29
N ASP A 498 6.71 28.41 25.16
CA ASP A 498 7.38 29.35 24.28
C ASP A 498 7.54 28.84 22.83
N HIS A 499 7.04 27.64 22.51
CA HIS A 499 7.17 27.04 21.16
C HIS A 499 6.72 27.97 20.02
N ARG A 500 5.76 28.88 20.28
CA ARG A 500 5.31 29.88 19.29
C ARG A 500 6.38 30.92 19.00
N GLN A 501 7.13 31.35 20.02
CA GLN A 501 8.18 32.36 19.89
C GLN A 501 9.38 31.80 19.11
N HIS A 502 9.60 30.49 19.21
CA HIS A 502 10.76 29.80 18.64
C HIS A 502 10.44 28.91 17.42
N ARG A 503 9.33 29.20 16.73
CA ARG A 503 8.84 28.36 15.63
C ARG A 503 9.84 28.25 14.48
N ALA A 504 10.50 29.34 14.10
CA ALA A 504 11.45 29.36 13.00
C ALA A 504 12.66 28.45 13.31
N GLU A 505 13.13 28.48 14.55
CA GLU A 505 14.24 27.65 15.02
C GLU A 505 13.85 26.17 15.10
N VAL A 506 12.63 25.85 15.57
CA VAL A 506 12.08 24.48 15.55
C VAL A 506 12.00 23.96 14.11
N VAL A 507 11.52 24.77 13.17
CA VAL A 507 11.43 24.41 11.75
C VAL A 507 12.80 24.18 11.13
N ALA A 508 13.75 25.07 11.42
CA ALA A 508 15.13 24.92 10.95
C ALA A 508 15.75 23.61 11.45
N LEU A 509 15.55 23.29 12.74
CA LEU A 509 16.07 22.05 13.31
C LEU A 509 15.37 20.81 12.73
N ALA A 510 14.04 20.85 12.60
CA ALA A 510 13.28 19.78 11.96
C ALA A 510 13.77 19.52 10.53
N ARG A 511 14.08 20.58 9.77
CA ARG A 511 14.59 20.48 8.40
C ARG A 511 15.98 19.85 8.35
N VAL A 512 16.91 20.30 9.20
CA VAL A 512 18.25 19.69 9.32
C VAL A 512 18.11 18.20 9.63
N ARG A 513 17.26 17.85 10.59
CA ARG A 513 17.06 16.46 10.99
C ARG A 513 16.40 15.61 9.90
N ALA A 514 15.37 16.13 9.24
CA ALA A 514 14.73 15.45 8.12
C ALA A 514 15.69 15.25 6.93
N GLN A 515 16.65 16.18 6.74
CA GLN A 515 17.70 16.06 5.73
C GLN A 515 18.72 14.97 6.08
N GLU A 516 19.18 14.89 7.33
CA GLU A 516 20.07 13.81 7.81
C GLU A 516 19.44 12.43 7.59
N LEU A 517 18.12 12.32 7.81
CA LEU A 517 17.34 11.11 7.62
C LEU A 517 16.90 10.89 6.16
N ARG A 518 17.32 11.75 5.23
CA ARG A 518 16.98 11.69 3.79
C ARG A 518 15.48 11.69 3.49
N LEU A 519 14.68 12.21 4.41
CA LEU A 519 13.22 12.30 4.24
C LEU A 519 12.86 13.34 3.18
N LEU A 520 13.68 14.38 3.06
CA LEU A 520 13.49 15.50 2.12
C LEU A 520 13.87 15.22 0.67
N GLU A 521 14.50 14.08 0.35
CA GLU A 521 14.83 13.71 -1.04
C GLU A 521 13.57 13.65 -1.91
N GLY A 522 12.44 13.25 -1.32
CA GLY A 522 11.12 13.26 -1.98
C GLY A 522 10.47 14.63 -2.10
N ARG A 523 11.01 15.68 -1.47
CA ARG A 523 10.56 17.09 -1.53
C ARG A 523 11.49 17.98 -2.34
N ALA A 524 12.60 17.45 -2.89
CA ALA A 524 13.54 18.22 -3.70
C ALA A 524 12.86 18.97 -4.88
N TRP A 525 11.75 18.43 -5.39
CA TRP A 525 10.92 19.09 -6.41
C TRP A 525 10.18 20.34 -5.90
N GLN A 526 9.84 20.43 -4.60
CA GLN A 526 9.16 21.60 -4.02
C GLN A 526 10.12 22.79 -3.89
N VAL A 527 11.39 22.55 -3.59
CA VAL A 527 12.41 23.62 -3.50
C VAL A 527 12.69 24.19 -4.90
N ALA A 528 12.73 23.33 -5.94
CA ALA A 528 12.84 23.77 -7.32
C ALA A 528 11.61 24.56 -7.80
N ALA A 529 10.41 24.25 -7.30
CA ALA A 529 9.18 24.98 -7.61
C ALA A 529 9.00 26.28 -6.78
N GLY A 530 9.55 26.30 -5.56
CA GLY A 530 9.42 27.41 -4.61
C GLY A 530 10.30 28.63 -4.93
N ALA A 531 11.33 28.47 -5.76
CA ALA A 531 12.17 29.58 -6.22
C ALA A 531 11.46 30.53 -7.22
N GLY A 532 10.20 30.26 -7.61
CA GLY A 532 9.49 31.17 -8.49
C GLY A 532 8.04 30.82 -8.71
N GLY A 533 7.19 30.94 -7.68
CA GLY A 533 5.74 31.28 -7.73
C GLY A 533 4.80 30.58 -8.72
N GLY A 534 5.25 29.59 -9.48
CA GLY A 534 4.50 28.90 -10.52
C GLY A 534 3.83 27.67 -9.92
N ARG A 535 2.55 27.49 -10.23
CA ARG A 535 1.83 26.24 -9.94
C ARG A 535 2.69 25.06 -10.37
N ALA A 536 2.81 24.06 -9.49
CA ALA A 536 3.51 22.82 -9.78
C ALA A 536 2.87 22.15 -11.00
N LEU A 537 3.50 22.29 -12.16
CA LEU A 537 3.20 21.50 -13.35
C LEU A 537 3.84 20.13 -13.12
N TRP A 538 3.08 19.24 -12.48
CA TRP A 538 3.32 17.82 -12.61
C TRP A 538 2.88 17.38 -14.02
N PRO A 539 3.60 16.49 -14.74
CA PRO A 539 4.85 15.82 -14.38
C PRO A 539 6.12 16.67 -14.63
N PRO A 540 7.29 16.32 -14.03
CA PRO A 540 8.53 17.06 -14.21
C PRO A 540 8.89 17.18 -15.69
N GLY A 541 9.59 18.26 -16.06
CA GLY A 541 10.01 18.61 -17.44
C GLY A 541 10.88 17.60 -18.20
N LEU A 542 10.87 16.34 -17.78
CA LEU A 542 11.40 15.15 -18.43
C LEU A 542 10.36 14.44 -19.32
N LEU A 543 9.05 14.64 -19.12
CA LEU A 543 8.06 14.21 -20.12
C LEU A 543 7.98 15.28 -21.22
N ARG A 544 8.64 14.96 -22.34
CA ARG A 544 8.74 15.74 -23.58
C ARG A 544 7.37 15.92 -24.23
N MET A 545 6.50 16.71 -23.62
CA MET A 545 5.15 16.91 -24.11
C MET A 545 5.03 18.24 -24.86
N CYS A 546 4.63 18.15 -26.13
CA CYS A 546 4.05 19.29 -26.82
C CYS A 546 2.85 19.77 -26.00
N ALA A 547 2.70 21.07 -25.79
CA ALA A 547 1.59 21.61 -25.00
C ALA A 547 0.27 21.71 -25.77
N ASN A 548 0.24 21.33 -27.05
CA ASN A 548 -0.99 21.27 -27.81
C ASN A 548 -1.71 19.94 -27.49
N PRO A 549 -2.88 19.96 -26.82
CA PRO A 549 -3.60 18.73 -26.49
C PRO A 549 -4.09 17.96 -27.72
N GLY A 550 -4.13 18.60 -28.90
CA GLY A 550 -4.43 17.97 -30.19
C GLY A 550 -3.20 17.50 -30.97
N CYS A 551 -2.00 17.50 -30.40
CA CYS A 551 -0.80 17.05 -31.09
C CYS A 551 -0.90 15.55 -31.41
N GLY A 552 -0.77 15.16 -32.68
CA GLY A 552 -0.77 13.76 -33.11
C GLY A 552 0.60 13.09 -33.08
N SER A 553 1.67 13.84 -32.76
CA SER A 553 3.05 13.35 -32.79
C SER A 553 3.49 12.64 -31.50
N TYR A 554 2.56 12.29 -30.61
CA TYR A 554 2.86 11.43 -29.47
C TYR A 554 3.12 10.00 -30.00
N GLY A 555 4.38 9.57 -30.00
CA GLY A 555 4.75 8.17 -30.27
C GLY A 555 5.44 7.87 -31.59
N SER A 556 5.71 8.85 -32.47
CA SER A 556 6.53 8.58 -33.66
C SER A 556 8.02 8.52 -33.27
N GLY A 557 8.47 7.32 -32.88
CA GLY A 557 9.81 6.99 -32.38
C GLY A 557 10.96 7.14 -33.39
N GLY A 558 11.20 8.36 -33.88
CA GLY A 558 12.46 8.71 -34.53
C GLY A 558 13.47 9.20 -33.48
N GLU A 559 14.60 8.52 -33.34
CA GLU A 559 15.65 8.74 -32.33
C GLU A 559 16.39 10.10 -32.39
N GLY A 560 15.92 11.07 -33.19
CA GLY A 560 16.46 12.43 -33.19
C GLY A 560 15.76 13.31 -32.16
N GLU A 561 16.52 13.98 -31.28
CA GLU A 561 15.99 14.96 -30.32
C GLU A 561 15.24 16.08 -31.09
N PRO A 562 13.89 16.12 -31.07
CA PRO A 562 13.17 17.12 -31.84
C PRO A 562 13.38 18.49 -31.20
N LYS A 563 13.84 19.47 -31.98
CA LYS A 563 13.95 20.86 -31.54
C LYS A 563 12.56 21.41 -31.23
N LEU A 564 12.12 21.29 -29.98
CA LEU A 564 10.86 21.84 -29.54
C LEU A 564 10.92 23.38 -29.60
N LEU A 565 9.93 23.97 -30.27
CA LEU A 565 9.75 25.42 -30.30
C LEU A 565 9.22 25.89 -28.95
N ARG A 566 9.84 26.93 -28.38
CA ARG A 566 9.33 27.59 -27.18
C ARG A 566 8.41 28.73 -27.59
N CYS A 567 7.36 28.98 -26.82
CA CYS A 567 6.61 30.22 -26.97
C CYS A 567 7.56 31.41 -26.76
N SER A 568 7.66 32.32 -27.73
CA SER A 568 8.59 33.45 -27.69
C SER A 568 8.28 34.47 -26.60
N LEU A 569 7.06 34.46 -26.05
CA LEU A 569 6.62 35.36 -24.98
C LEU A 569 6.88 34.77 -23.60
N CYS A 570 6.27 33.63 -23.28
CA CYS A 570 6.31 33.08 -21.92
C CYS A 570 7.47 32.10 -21.68
N VAL A 571 8.10 31.58 -22.75
CA VAL A 571 9.15 30.54 -22.77
C VAL A 571 8.85 29.21 -22.03
N GLY A 572 7.83 29.15 -21.19
CA GLY A 572 7.45 27.99 -20.40
C GLY A 572 6.73 26.89 -21.20
N VAL A 573 6.08 27.26 -22.30
CA VAL A 573 5.35 26.31 -23.15
C VAL A 573 6.18 25.86 -24.34
N ARG A 574 6.19 24.56 -24.62
CA ARG A 574 6.94 23.92 -25.71
C ARG A 574 6.01 23.26 -26.72
N TYR A 575 6.37 23.34 -28.00
CA TYR A 575 5.62 22.75 -29.11
C TYR A 575 6.55 21.91 -29.99
N CYS A 576 6.06 20.81 -30.54
CA CYS A 576 6.83 20.02 -31.50
C CYS A 576 7.09 20.80 -32.79
N ASP A 577 6.15 21.65 -33.21
CA ASP A 577 6.24 22.49 -34.39
C ASP A 577 5.36 23.76 -34.28
N ALA A 578 5.44 24.61 -35.30
CA ALA A 578 4.68 25.85 -35.36
C ALA A 578 3.17 25.63 -35.59
N ALA A 579 2.77 24.48 -36.13
CA ALA A 579 1.36 24.15 -36.33
C ALA A 579 0.68 23.90 -34.98
N CYS A 580 1.32 23.11 -34.12
CA CYS A 580 0.87 22.88 -32.75
C CYS A 580 0.84 24.16 -31.91
N GLN A 581 1.84 25.04 -32.09
CA GLN A 581 1.82 26.36 -31.45
C GLN A 581 0.61 27.19 -31.91
N LYS A 582 0.32 27.25 -33.21
CA LYS A 582 -0.82 28.01 -33.75
C LYS A 582 -2.17 27.43 -33.31
N GLN A 583 -2.29 26.10 -33.25
CA GLN A 583 -3.51 25.42 -32.84
C GLN A 583 -3.83 25.67 -31.36
N HIS A 584 -2.82 25.61 -30.49
CA HIS A 584 -3.01 25.84 -29.05
C HIS A 584 -3.07 27.33 -28.67
N TRP A 585 -2.57 28.24 -29.52
CA TRP A 585 -2.49 29.67 -29.22
C TRP A 585 -3.80 30.32 -28.73
N PRO A 586 -5.00 30.03 -29.29
CA PRO A 586 -6.25 30.64 -28.82
C PRO A 586 -6.56 30.34 -27.34
N GLN A 587 -6.16 29.18 -26.83
CA GLN A 587 -6.31 28.77 -25.43
C GLN A 587 -5.17 29.37 -24.59
N HIS A 588 -3.93 29.24 -25.06
CA HIS A 588 -2.75 29.69 -24.33
C HIS A 588 -2.65 31.22 -24.16
N LYS A 589 -3.14 32.04 -25.11
CA LYS A 589 -2.92 33.49 -25.12
C LYS A 589 -3.38 34.22 -23.84
N GLY A 590 -4.40 33.69 -23.16
CA GLY A 590 -4.92 34.25 -21.90
C GLY A 590 -3.94 34.09 -20.74
N GLU A 591 -3.22 32.98 -20.71
CA GLU A 591 -2.26 32.62 -19.66
C GLU A 591 -0.83 33.04 -20.00
N CYS A 592 -0.55 33.24 -21.30
CA CYS A 592 0.77 33.59 -21.81
C CYS A 592 1.34 34.88 -21.22
N ARG A 593 0.51 35.94 -21.07
CA ARG A 593 0.95 37.24 -20.54
C ARG A 593 1.36 37.18 -19.07
N PRO A 594 0.55 36.61 -18.15
CA PRO A 594 0.98 36.39 -16.76
C PRO A 594 2.31 35.64 -16.66
N TRP A 595 2.51 34.60 -17.46
CA TRP A 595 3.73 33.80 -17.43
C TRP A 595 4.94 34.55 -17.99
N ALA A 596 4.76 35.32 -19.06
CA ALA A 596 5.81 36.18 -19.60
C ALA A 596 6.26 37.24 -18.59
N ALA A 597 5.32 37.86 -17.86
CA ALA A 597 5.63 38.83 -16.82
C ALA A 597 6.41 38.19 -15.67
N ALA A 598 6.03 36.99 -15.24
CA ALA A 598 6.75 36.24 -14.20
C ALA A 598 8.17 35.85 -14.64
N ALA A 599 8.33 35.39 -15.89
CA ALA A 599 9.64 35.05 -16.44
C ALA A 599 10.57 36.26 -16.57
N ALA A 600 10.05 37.42 -16.98
CA ALA A 600 10.80 38.67 -17.04
C ALA A 600 11.22 39.16 -15.65
N ALA A 601 10.34 39.04 -14.65
CA ALA A 601 10.66 39.38 -13.27
C ALA A 601 11.75 38.46 -12.69
N ALA A 602 11.74 37.17 -13.03
CA ALA A 602 12.77 36.23 -12.62
C ALA A 602 14.14 36.56 -13.24
N ALA A 603 14.18 36.84 -14.56
CA ALA A 603 15.41 37.21 -15.25
C ALA A 603 16.03 38.52 -14.73
N ALA A 604 15.20 39.50 -14.38
CA ALA A 604 15.66 40.77 -13.79
C ALA A 604 16.23 40.61 -12.36
N GLY A 605 15.86 39.54 -11.65
CA GLY A 605 16.39 39.23 -10.32
C GLY A 605 17.78 38.61 -10.33
N GLU A 606 18.18 37.91 -11.41
CA GLU A 606 19.47 37.22 -11.51
C GLU A 606 20.64 38.16 -11.87
N GLU A 607 20.38 39.30 -12.50
CA GLU A 607 21.44 40.29 -12.85
C GLU A 607 21.84 41.22 -11.70
N GLY A 608 21.16 41.17 -10.54
CA GLY A 608 21.36 42.09 -9.42
C GLY A 608 22.29 41.62 -8.30
N ASP A 609 22.83 40.40 -8.37
CA ASP A 609 23.61 39.76 -7.29
C ASP A 609 25.06 39.41 -7.72
N GLY A 610 25.55 40.10 -8.77
CA GLY A 610 26.88 39.92 -9.37
C GLY A 610 27.91 40.98 -8.98
#